data_AF-E2AD60-F1
#
_entry.id   AF-E2AD60-F1
#
_cell.length_a   1.000
_cell.length_b   1.000
_cell.length_c   1.000
_cell.angle_alpha   90.00
_cell.angle_beta   90.00
_cell.angle_gamma   90.00
#
_symmetry.space_group_name_H-M   'P 1'
#
loop_
_entity.id
_entity.type
_entity.pdbx_description
1 polymer ?
#
loop_
_entity_poly.entity_id
_entity_poly.type
_entity_poly.pdbx_seq_one_letter_code
_entity_poly.pdbx_strand_id
1 'polypeptide(L)' 'APAHRSRAVTQYLNNRFPNRWIGMGSRVQEWPPRSPDLTPLDFYFWGYIRDIVYSQKPTTVENMKNRIRQACRNIS' A
#
# COMPACT_ATOMS: atom_id res chain seq x y z
N ALA A 1 -9.02 2.13 -6.38
CA ALA A 1 -9.98 3.07 -5.79
C ALA A 1 -10.06 4.36 -6.61
N PRO A 2 -11.24 5.01 -6.72
CA PRO A 2 -11.45 6.19 -7.57
C PRO A 2 -10.49 7.35 -7.30
N ALA A 3 -10.07 7.54 -6.04
CA ALA A 3 -9.12 8.59 -5.64
C ALA A 3 -7.79 8.53 -6.41
N HIS A 4 -7.25 7.33 -6.67
CA HIS A 4 -5.97 7.14 -7.37
C HIS A 4 -6.03 7.46 -8.87
N ARG A 5 -7.24 7.58 -9.43
CA ARG A 5 -7.47 7.91 -10.85
C ARG A 5 -7.87 9.37 -11.05
N SER A 6 -7.94 10.17 -9.98
CA SER A 6 -8.31 11.58 -10.10
C SER A 6 -7.30 12.34 -10.96
N ARG A 7 -7.79 13.34 -11.71
CA ARG A 7 -6.94 14.16 -12.60
C ARG A 7 -5.77 14.79 -11.85
N ALA A 8 -6.02 15.28 -10.64
CA ALA A 8 -5.01 15.88 -9.78
C ALA A 8 -3.87 14.89 -9.46
N VAL A 9 -4.21 13.65 -9.07
CA VAL A 9 -3.21 12.60 -8.80
C VAL A 9 -2.45 12.22 -10.07
N THR A 10 -3.14 11.95 -11.18
CA THR A 10 -2.46 11.56 -12.42
C THR A 10 -1.56 12.65 -12.97
N GLN A 11 -1.95 13.92 -12.86
CA GLN A 11 -1.15 15.06 -13.30
C GLN A 11 0.10 15.22 -12.42
N TYR A 12 -0.05 15.10 -11.10
CA TYR A 12 1.09 15.10 -10.19
C TYR A 12 2.09 13.97 -10.53
N LEU A 13 1.59 12.75 -10.75
CA LEU A 13 2.44 11.59 -11.06
C LEU A 13 3.14 11.72 -12.42
N ASN A 14 2.45 12.23 -13.45
CA ASN A 14 3.06 12.52 -14.75
C ASN A 14 4.20 13.54 -14.62
N ASN A 15 4.03 14.58 -13.80
CA ASN A 15 5.07 15.61 -13.60
C ASN A 15 6.23 15.10 -12.75
N ARG A 16 5.94 14.36 -11.66
CA ARG A 16 6.95 13.91 -10.69
C ARG A 16 7.74 12.69 -11.18
N PHE A 17 7.07 11.80 -11.91
CA PHE A 17 7.59 10.51 -12.37
C PHE A 17 7.28 10.26 -13.85
N PRO A 18 7.76 11.13 -14.77
CA PRO A 18 7.42 11.04 -16.19
C PRO A 18 7.78 9.66 -16.74
N ASN A 19 6.81 9.01 -17.38
CA ASN A 19 6.91 7.67 -17.99
C ASN A 19 7.34 6.54 -17.05
N ARG A 20 7.39 6.77 -15.73
CA ARG A 20 7.93 5.82 -14.74
C ARG A 20 6.91 5.31 -13.73
N TRP A 21 5.73 5.93 -13.64
CA TRP A 21 4.71 5.50 -12.69
C TRP A 21 3.72 4.52 -13.33
N ILE A 22 3.35 3.52 -12.54
CA ILE A 22 2.40 2.47 -12.91
C ILE A 22 1.13 2.67 -12.09
N GLY A 23 -0.02 2.61 -12.73
CA GLY A 23 -1.28 2.76 -12.03
C GLY A 23 -2.47 2.99 -12.95
N MET A 24 -3.66 2.90 -12.36
CA MET A 24 -4.92 3.09 -13.09
C MET A 24 -4.98 4.51 -13.66
N GLY A 25 -5.07 4.64 -15.00
CA GLY A 25 -5.05 5.94 -15.69
C GLY A 25 -3.67 6.44 -16.12
N SER A 26 -2.58 5.69 -15.87
CA SER A 26 -1.31 5.90 -16.55
C SER A 26 -1.46 5.51 -18.02
N ARG A 27 -1.01 6.37 -18.94
CA ARG A 27 -1.07 6.08 -20.39
C ARG A 27 0.06 5.16 -20.85
N VAL A 28 1.12 5.05 -20.05
CA VAL A 28 2.36 4.34 -20.42
C VAL A 28 2.40 2.95 -19.77
N GLN A 29 2.04 2.86 -18.48
CA GLN A 29 2.09 1.61 -17.72
C GLN A 29 0.84 1.49 -16.84
N GLU A 30 -0.19 0.80 -17.34
CA GLU A 30 -1.44 0.61 -16.60
C GLU A 30 -1.35 -0.61 -15.67
N TRP A 31 -1.83 -0.46 -14.42
CA TRP A 31 -1.90 -1.58 -13.49
C TRP A 31 -3.19 -2.37 -13.71
N PRO A 32 -3.12 -3.72 -13.81
CA PRO A 32 -4.30 -4.53 -14.07
C PRO A 32 -5.33 -4.42 -12.93
N PRO A 33 -6.63 -4.34 -13.27
CA PRO A 33 -7.68 -4.32 -12.25
C PRO A 33 -7.76 -5.67 -11.53
N ARG A 34 -7.99 -5.62 -10.21
CA ARG A 34 -8.20 -6.81 -9.35
C ARG A 34 -6.99 -7.75 -9.26
N SER A 35 -5.78 -7.20 -9.23
CA SER A 35 -4.54 -7.98 -9.03
C SER A 35 -3.90 -7.75 -7.65
N PRO A 36 -4.53 -8.22 -6.54
CA PRO A 36 -3.91 -8.15 -5.22
C PRO A 36 -2.69 -9.07 -5.10
N ASP A 37 -2.64 -10.14 -5.88
CA ASP A 37 -1.51 -11.05 -6.04
C ASP A 37 -0.26 -10.37 -6.60
N LEU A 38 -0.43 -9.26 -7.34
CA LEU A 38 0.67 -8.46 -7.86
C LEU A 38 1.09 -7.32 -6.92
N THR A 39 0.33 -7.06 -5.85
CA THR A 39 0.59 -5.96 -4.91
C THR A 39 1.26 -6.49 -3.64
N PRO A 40 2.56 -6.25 -3.41
CA PRO A 40 3.28 -6.76 -2.22
C PRO A 40 2.64 -6.42 -0.89
N LEU A 41 1.97 -5.26 -0.84
CA LEU A 41 1.23 -4.87 0.35
C LEU A 41 0.05 -5.81 0.65
N ASP A 42 -0.66 -6.25 -0.38
CA ASP A 42 -1.87 -7.05 -0.25
C ASP A 42 -1.57 -8.55 -0.14
N PHE A 43 -0.66 -9.09 -0.96
CA PHE A 43 -0.38 -10.53 -0.94
C PHE A 43 0.50 -10.99 0.23
N TYR A 44 1.32 -10.10 0.80
CA TYR A 44 2.28 -10.45 1.86
C TYR A 44 2.17 -9.54 3.07
N PHE A 45 2.44 -8.25 2.90
CA PHE A 45 2.69 -7.33 4.02
C PHE A 45 1.53 -7.28 5.02
N TRP A 46 0.30 -7.06 4.58
CA TRP A 46 -0.83 -6.91 5.50
C TRP A 46 -1.19 -8.20 6.22
N GLY A 47 -0.94 -9.37 5.61
CA GLY A 47 -1.05 -10.66 6.29
C GLY A 47 -0.05 -10.76 7.44
N TYR A 48 1.23 -10.53 7.15
CA TYR A 48 2.32 -10.56 8.13
C TYR A 48 2.11 -9.56 9.29
N ILE A 49 1.78 -8.30 8.97
CA ILE A 49 1.54 -7.26 9.97
C ILE A 49 0.36 -7.65 10.88
N ARG A 50 -0.73 -8.17 10.29
CA ARG A 50 -1.90 -8.59 11.06
C ARG A 50 -1.55 -9.70 12.05
N ASP A 51 -0.81 -10.72 11.61
CA ASP A 51 -0.47 -11.86 12.46
C ASP A 51 0.36 -11.43 13.68
N ILE A 52 1.25 -10.45 13.53
CA ILE A 52 2.02 -9.88 14.66
C ILE A 52 1.16 -9.00 15.55
N VAL A 53 0.44 -8.03 14.98
CA VAL A 53 -0.31 -7.02 15.75
C VAL A 53 -1.41 -7.66 16.60
N TYR A 54 -2.05 -8.69 16.05
CA TYR A 54 -3.17 -9.41 16.67
C TYR A 54 -2.76 -10.72 17.38
N SER A 55 -1.48 -11.09 17.40
CA SER A 55 -0.96 -12.19 18.25
C SER A 55 -1.36 -12.05 19.72
N GLN A 56 -1.57 -10.82 20.17
CA GLN A 56 -2.20 -10.47 21.44
C GLN A 56 -3.29 -9.44 21.18
N LYS A 57 -4.36 -9.42 21.98
CA LYS A 57 -5.41 -8.40 21.88
C LYS A 57 -4.81 -6.99 22.03
N PRO A 58 -4.95 -6.08 21.04
CA PRO A 58 -4.53 -4.69 21.19
C PRO A 58 -5.37 -3.98 22.26
N THR A 59 -4.74 -3.12 23.06
CA THR A 59 -5.41 -2.45 24.19
C THR A 59 -5.83 -1.02 23.88
N THR A 60 -4.98 -0.27 23.18
CA THR A 60 -5.20 1.14 22.82
C THR A 60 -4.78 1.41 21.38
N VAL A 61 -5.22 2.53 20.82
CA VAL A 61 -4.78 2.98 19.49
C VAL A 61 -3.25 3.15 19.44
N GLU A 62 -2.63 3.67 20.50
CA GLU A 62 -1.18 3.85 20.53
C GLU A 62 -0.44 2.52 20.65
N ASN A 63 -0.97 1.57 21.43
CA ASN A 63 -0.44 0.21 21.47
C ASN A 63 -0.46 -0.43 20.07
N MET A 64 -1.57 -0.28 19.34
CA MET A 64 -1.69 -0.80 17.98
C MET A 64 -0.70 -0.13 17.01
N LYS A 65 -0.58 1.20 17.04
CA LYS A 65 0.40 1.93 16.23
C LYS A 65 1.83 1.49 16.50
N ASN A 66 2.19 1.31 17.78
CA ASN A 66 3.52 0.86 18.17
C ASN A 66 3.81 -0.57 17.70
N ARG A 67 2.84 -1.48 17.79
CA ARG A 67 2.97 -2.85 17.26
C ARG A 67 3.14 -2.86 15.75
N ILE A 68 2.38 -2.06 15.00
CA ILE A 68 2.55 -1.93 13.54
C ILE A 68 3.96 -1.44 13.22
N ARG A 69 4.44 -0.37 13.88
CA ARG A 69 5.80 0.16 13.66
C ARG A 69 6.89 -0.89 13.96
N GLN A 70 6.74 -1.65 15.04
CA GLN A 70 7.68 -2.72 15.40
C GLN A 70 7.65 -3.86 14.38
N ALA A 71 6.46 -4.31 13.98
CA ALA A 71 6.30 -5.34 12.96
C ALA A 71 6.96 -4.93 11.64
N CYS A 72 6.79 -3.66 11.21
CA CYS A 72 7.45 -3.13 10.03
C CYS A 72 8.98 -3.14 10.13
N ARG A 73 9.56 -2.87 11.31
CA ARG A 73 11.02 -2.92 11.52
C ARG A 73 11.62 -4.32 11.38
N ASN A 74 10.80 -5.35 11.51
CA ASN A 74 11.22 -6.74 11.40
C ASN A 74 11.07 -7.28 9.96
N ILE A 75 10.59 -6.48 9.01
CA ILE A 75 10.53 -6.85 7.60
C ILE A 75 11.90 -6.53 7.00
N SER A 76 12.59 -7.55 6.51
CA SER A 76 13.87 -7.46 5.79
C SER A 76 13.69 -7.02 4.35
#